data_AF-U7QKI4-F1
#
_entry.id   AF-U7QKI4-F1
#
_cell.length_a   1.000
_cell.length_b   1.000
_cell.length_c   1.000
_cell.angle_alpha   90.00
_cell.angle_beta   90.00
_cell.angle_gamma   90.00
#
_symmetry.space_group_name_H-M   'P 1'
#
loop_
_entity.id
_entity.type
_entity.pdbx_description
1 polymer ?
#
loop_
_entity_poly.entity_id
_entity_poly.type
_entity_poly.pdbx_seq_one_letter_code
_entity_poly.pdbx_strand_id
1 'polypeptide(L)'
;MSEETESKKPAAKKEKPPAVEDKPFPEFIEQHYIPALRDALTSQGLEDLELKFAKEKLPASVGTSEPCWQVMGQWKGGKRQFNVYFPNEDIKAQKVFSCADNGSKPSGIEPFLGDERRINLSLLVFGVVQRLNAQKWLNRN
;
A
#
# COMPACT_ATOMS: atom_id res chain seq x y z
N MET A 1 -33.50 41.68 10.95
CA MET A 1 -33.49 41.09 9.59
C MET A 1 -32.05 40.82 9.26
N SER A 2 -31.62 39.56 9.41
CA SER A 2 -31.35 38.61 8.30
C SER A 2 -29.94 38.86 7.76
N GLU A 3 -29.00 37.92 7.68
CA GLU A 3 -29.14 36.48 7.53
C GLU A 3 -27.82 35.78 7.91
N GLU A 4 -27.97 34.55 8.34
CA GLU A 4 -26.95 33.55 8.67
C GLU A 4 -26.21 33.08 7.40
N THR A 5 -24.89 32.94 7.46
CA THR A 5 -24.18 32.02 6.56
C THR A 5 -23.06 31.31 7.33
N GLU A 6 -23.42 30.13 7.80
CA GLU A 6 -22.56 29.03 8.20
C GLU A 6 -21.56 28.71 7.08
N SER A 7 -20.27 28.83 7.35
CA SER A 7 -19.24 28.40 6.40
C SER A 7 -18.14 27.62 7.12
N LYS A 8 -18.32 26.29 7.05
CA LYS A 8 -17.32 25.21 7.02
C LYS A 8 -15.95 25.52 7.62
N LYS A 9 -15.67 24.84 8.73
CA LYS A 9 -14.33 24.58 9.28
C LYS A 9 -13.30 24.38 8.15
N PRO A 10 -12.13 25.04 8.20
CA PRO A 10 -11.05 24.74 7.28
C PRO A 10 -10.58 23.32 7.56
N ALA A 11 -11.01 22.37 6.74
CA ALA A 11 -10.41 21.06 6.67
C ALA A 11 -8.93 21.29 6.38
N ALA A 12 -8.09 20.98 7.38
CA ALA A 12 -6.65 21.08 7.31
C ALA A 12 -6.20 20.57 5.93
N LYS A 13 -5.68 21.50 5.11
CA LYS A 13 -4.82 21.17 3.98
C LYS A 13 -3.71 20.32 4.58
N LYS A 14 -3.84 18.99 4.50
CA LYS A 14 -2.69 18.12 4.51
C LYS A 14 -1.85 18.61 3.34
N GLU A 15 -0.78 19.30 3.68
CA GLU A 15 0.29 19.69 2.78
C GLU A 15 0.47 18.56 1.76
N LYS A 16 0.40 18.91 0.48
CA LYS A 16 0.82 18.00 -0.58
C LYS A 16 2.23 17.55 -0.19
N PRO A 17 2.49 16.26 0.14
CA PRO A 17 3.87 15.82 0.20
C PRO A 17 4.42 16.05 -1.21
N PRO A 18 5.45 16.90 -1.32
CA PRO A 18 5.90 17.50 -2.56
C PRO A 18 6.36 16.41 -3.51
N ALA A 19 6.11 16.57 -4.81
CA ALA A 19 6.73 15.89 -5.95
C ALA A 19 7.80 14.80 -5.64
N VAL A 20 7.42 13.71 -4.96
CA VAL A 20 8.31 12.56 -4.71
C VAL A 20 8.29 11.60 -5.91
N GLU A 21 7.37 11.84 -6.86
CA GLU A 21 7.18 11.10 -8.11
C GLU A 21 8.26 11.39 -9.17
N ASP A 22 9.10 12.41 -8.97
CA ASP A 22 10.20 12.74 -9.88
C ASP A 22 11.46 11.91 -9.60
N LYS A 23 11.52 11.28 -8.41
CA LYS A 23 12.58 10.33 -8.05
C LYS A 23 12.27 8.95 -8.66
N PRO A 24 13.30 8.13 -8.94
CA PRO A 24 13.07 6.78 -9.45
C PRO A 24 12.15 6.01 -8.49
N PHE A 25 11.07 5.46 -9.04
CA PHE A 25 10.07 4.64 -8.36
C PHE A 25 10.64 3.74 -7.24
N PRO A 26 11.71 2.96 -7.46
CA PRO A 26 12.26 2.10 -6.41
C PRO A 26 12.77 2.86 -5.19
N GLU A 27 13.45 4.00 -5.38
CA GLU A 27 13.92 4.81 -4.25
C GLU A 27 12.76 5.39 -3.45
N PHE A 28 11.70 5.84 -4.12
CA PHE A 28 10.50 6.32 -3.44
C PHE A 28 9.86 5.23 -2.58
N ILE A 29 9.76 4.02 -3.14
CA ILE A 29 9.19 2.89 -2.42
C ILE A 29 10.05 2.52 -1.20
N GLU A 30 11.35 2.40 -1.38
CA GLU A 30 12.26 2.01 -0.30
C GLU A 30 12.41 3.09 0.79
N GLN A 31 12.63 4.35 0.41
CA GLN A 31 12.94 5.43 1.36
C GLN A 31 11.71 6.03 2.03
N HIS A 32 10.55 6.01 1.37
CA HIS A 32 9.37 6.69 1.87
C HIS A 32 8.19 5.75 2.09
N TYR A 33 7.87 4.88 1.13
CA TYR A 33 6.69 4.02 1.23
C TYR A 33 6.87 2.92 2.28
N ILE A 34 7.97 2.17 2.28
CA ILE A 34 8.25 1.12 3.25
C ILE A 34 8.19 1.63 4.70
N PRO A 35 8.92 2.71 5.09
CA PRO A 35 8.86 3.19 6.47
C PRO A 35 7.47 3.73 6.83
N ALA A 36 6.78 4.42 5.93
CA ALA A 36 5.43 4.92 6.21
C ALA A 36 4.40 3.80 6.33
N LEU A 37 4.53 2.75 5.50
CA LEU A 37 3.70 1.56 5.57
C LEU A 37 3.95 0.83 6.89
N ARG A 38 5.22 0.68 7.28
CA ARG A 38 5.61 0.06 8.55
C ARG A 38 4.97 0.79 9.72
N ASP A 39 5.16 2.10 9.80
CA ASP A 39 4.62 2.94 10.87
C ASP A 39 3.09 2.84 10.95
N ALA A 40 2.40 2.97 9.81
CA ALA A 40 0.95 2.87 9.77
C ALA A 40 0.46 1.49 10.22
N LEU A 41 1.11 0.41 9.81
CA LEU A 41 0.75 -0.95 10.19
C LEU A 41 1.04 -1.23 11.67
N THR A 42 2.18 -0.78 12.17
CA THR A 42 2.51 -0.85 13.60
C THR A 42 1.52 -0.05 14.44
N SER A 43 1.10 1.13 13.97
CA SER A 43 0.04 1.93 14.58
C SER A 43 -1.33 1.21 14.60
N GLN A 44 -1.58 0.30 13.67
CA GLN A 44 -2.78 -0.56 13.67
C GLN A 44 -2.65 -1.82 14.57
N GLY A 45 -1.53 -1.99 15.28
CA GLY A 45 -1.31 -3.13 16.19
C GLY A 45 -0.48 -4.27 15.59
N LEU A 46 0.26 -4.02 14.50
CA LEU A 46 1.20 -5.00 13.92
C LEU A 46 2.63 -4.75 14.42
N GLU A 47 3.03 -5.47 15.45
CA GLU A 47 4.35 -5.28 16.10
C GLU A 47 5.49 -6.02 15.36
N ASP A 48 5.19 -7.16 14.76
CA ASP A 48 6.16 -8.06 14.11
C ASP A 48 6.11 -7.95 12.58
N LEU A 49 6.12 -6.72 12.06
CA LEU A 49 6.05 -6.49 10.61
C LEU A 49 7.44 -6.43 9.97
N GLU A 50 7.65 -7.32 9.01
CA GLU A 50 8.78 -7.29 8.10
C GLU A 50 8.32 -6.84 6.71
N LEU A 51 8.99 -5.84 6.16
CA LEU A 51 8.77 -5.36 4.80
C LEU A 51 10.03 -5.60 3.98
N LYS A 52 9.87 -6.18 2.80
CA LYS A 52 10.93 -6.45 1.83
C LYS A 52 10.52 -5.89 0.48
N PHE A 53 11.42 -5.16 -0.14
CA PHE A 53 11.26 -4.69 -1.51
C PHE A 53 12.31 -5.33 -2.38
N ALA A 54 11.88 -5.96 -3.47
CA ALA A 54 12.76 -6.67 -4.39
C ALA A 54 12.24 -6.55 -5.81
N LYS A 55 13.16 -6.42 -6.77
CA LYS A 55 12.88 -6.61 -8.19
C LYS A 55 13.24 -8.04 -8.55
N GLU A 56 12.25 -8.92 -8.53
CA GLU A 56 12.46 -10.34 -8.88
C GLU A 56 11.40 -10.80 -9.88
N LYS A 57 11.71 -11.91 -10.54
CA LYS A 57 10.79 -12.56 -11.46
C LYS A 57 9.63 -13.12 -10.63
N LEU A 58 8.42 -12.67 -10.95
CA LEU A 58 7.20 -13.15 -10.33
C LEU A 58 7.12 -14.69 -10.37
N PRO A 59 6.65 -15.35 -9.30
CA PRO A 59 6.38 -16.78 -9.37
C PRO A 59 5.36 -17.03 -10.47
N ALA A 60 5.53 -18.11 -11.24
CA ALA A 60 4.71 -18.45 -12.41
C ALA A 60 3.19 -18.46 -12.13
N SER A 61 2.79 -18.61 -10.85
CA SER A 61 1.41 -18.51 -10.36
C SER A 61 0.75 -17.15 -10.57
N VAL A 62 1.54 -16.06 -10.71
CA VAL A 62 1.03 -14.70 -10.96
C VAL A 62 0.93 -14.42 -12.47
N GLY A 63 1.30 -15.39 -13.32
CA GLY A 63 1.07 -15.34 -14.77
C GLY A 63 2.00 -14.42 -15.56
N THR A 64 2.89 -13.69 -14.90
CA THR A 64 3.81 -12.74 -15.56
C THR A 64 5.24 -13.24 -15.41
N SER A 65 5.94 -13.49 -16.53
CA SER A 65 7.34 -13.95 -16.55
C SER A 65 8.33 -12.77 -16.64
N GLU A 66 7.88 -11.58 -16.29
CA GLU A 66 8.68 -10.36 -16.37
C GLU A 66 9.20 -9.96 -14.98
N PRO A 67 10.45 -9.50 -14.87
CA PRO A 67 10.98 -8.98 -13.61
C PRO A 67 10.29 -7.66 -13.28
N CYS A 68 9.42 -7.66 -12.27
CA CYS A 68 8.73 -6.46 -11.80
C CYS A 68 9.11 -6.13 -10.35
N TRP A 69 8.91 -4.89 -9.95
CA TRP A 69 9.06 -4.50 -8.56
C TRP A 69 7.92 -5.08 -7.73
N GLN A 70 8.28 -5.73 -6.63
CA GLN A 70 7.33 -6.25 -5.67
C GLN A 70 7.70 -5.82 -4.25
N VAL A 71 6.68 -5.35 -3.51
CA VAL A 71 6.76 -5.08 -2.07
C VAL A 71 6.10 -6.25 -1.36
N MET A 72 6.87 -7.01 -0.61
CA MET A 72 6.38 -8.12 0.22
C MET A 72 6.39 -7.68 1.68
N GLY A 73 5.26 -7.78 2.35
CA GLY A 73 5.16 -7.59 3.79
C GLY A 73 4.72 -8.87 4.45
N GLN A 74 5.38 -9.30 5.51
CA GLN A 74 4.99 -10.46 6.31
C GLN A 74 5.01 -10.13 7.79
N TRP A 75 4.13 -10.77 8.57
CA TRP A 75 4.07 -10.61 10.02
C TRP A 75 3.44 -11.82 10.69
N LYS A 76 3.54 -11.86 12.02
CA LYS A 76 3.19 -13.03 12.85
C LYS A 76 4.01 -14.26 12.43
N GLY A 77 5.32 -14.07 12.24
CA GLY A 77 6.23 -15.15 11.81
C GLY A 77 5.85 -15.78 10.46
N GLY A 78 5.42 -14.97 9.50
CA GLY A 78 5.05 -15.42 8.15
C GLY A 78 3.65 -16.03 8.03
N LYS A 79 2.84 -16.02 9.10
CA LYS A 79 1.44 -16.45 9.02
C LYS A 79 0.61 -15.55 8.12
N ARG A 80 0.88 -14.25 8.11
CA ARG A 80 0.20 -13.29 7.23
C ARG A 80 1.22 -12.61 6.37
N GLN A 81 0.92 -12.53 5.09
CA GLN A 81 1.77 -11.85 4.14
C GLN A 81 0.93 -11.13 3.09
N PHE A 82 1.40 -9.99 2.62
CA PHE A 82 0.87 -9.30 1.46
C PHE A 82 1.98 -8.98 0.48
N ASN A 83 1.65 -9.00 -0.80
CA ASN A 83 2.54 -8.66 -1.88
C ASN A 83 1.87 -7.58 -2.74
N VAL A 84 2.59 -6.51 -3.02
CA VAL A 84 2.15 -5.45 -3.93
C VAL A 84 3.06 -5.47 -5.15
N TYR A 85 2.49 -5.74 -6.30
CA TYR A 85 3.20 -5.84 -7.57
C TYR A 85 3.03 -4.55 -8.38
N PHE A 86 4.15 -4.09 -8.91
CA PHE A 86 4.26 -2.88 -9.72
C PHE A 86 4.85 -3.24 -11.10
N PRO A 87 4.02 -3.76 -12.02
CA PRO A 87 4.47 -4.19 -13.34
C PRO A 87 5.05 -3.04 -14.18
N ASN A 88 4.53 -1.83 -14.01
CA ASN A 88 4.92 -0.66 -14.81
C ASN A 88 5.98 0.22 -14.14
N GLU A 89 6.58 -0.22 -13.03
CA GLU A 89 7.58 0.55 -12.25
C GLU A 89 7.10 1.99 -11.94
N ASP A 90 5.79 2.19 -11.81
CA ASP A 90 5.19 3.52 -11.69
C ASP A 90 4.06 3.50 -10.66
N ILE A 91 3.94 4.59 -9.89
CA ILE A 91 2.92 4.67 -8.85
C ILE A 91 1.54 5.09 -9.37
N LYS A 92 1.38 5.57 -10.59
CA LYS A 92 0.09 5.92 -11.19
C LYS A 92 -0.46 4.81 -12.09
N ALA A 93 0.43 3.94 -12.56
CA ALA A 93 0.06 2.81 -13.40
C ALA A 93 -0.68 1.70 -12.62
N GLN A 94 -1.10 0.66 -13.36
CA GLN A 94 -1.77 -0.49 -12.76
C GLN A 94 -0.87 -1.18 -11.74
N LYS A 95 -1.46 -1.45 -10.57
CA LYS A 95 -0.85 -2.17 -9.47
C LYS A 95 -1.74 -3.33 -9.11
N VAL A 96 -1.10 -4.37 -8.61
CA VAL A 96 -1.80 -5.54 -8.11
C VAL A 96 -1.44 -5.68 -6.64
N PHE A 97 -2.44 -5.93 -5.82
CA PHE A 97 -2.26 -6.32 -4.44
C PHE A 97 -2.65 -7.78 -4.29
N SER A 98 -1.89 -8.49 -3.49
CA SER A 98 -2.20 -9.87 -3.16
C SER A 98 -1.98 -10.06 -1.67
N CYS A 99 -2.83 -10.85 -1.04
CA CYS A 99 -2.71 -11.19 0.37
C CYS A 99 -2.85 -12.69 0.56
N ALA A 100 -2.08 -13.24 1.51
CA ALA A 100 -2.14 -14.64 1.91
C ALA A 100 -2.19 -14.74 3.44
N ASP A 101 -3.14 -15.53 3.92
CA ASP A 101 -3.24 -15.96 5.32
C ASP A 101 -2.70 -17.39 5.47
N ASN A 102 -2.23 -17.70 6.67
CA ASN A 102 -1.81 -19.01 7.13
C ASN A 102 -0.68 -19.68 6.30
N GLY A 103 0.24 -18.89 5.73
CA GLY A 103 1.36 -19.40 4.93
C GLY A 103 0.94 -20.07 3.60
N SER A 104 -0.33 -19.93 3.19
CA SER A 104 -0.81 -20.45 1.92
C SER A 104 -0.36 -19.59 0.75
N LYS A 105 -0.33 -20.17 -0.47
CA LYS A 105 0.06 -19.43 -1.66
C LYS A 105 -0.90 -18.26 -1.90
N PRO A 106 -0.39 -17.04 -2.16
CA PRO A 106 -1.21 -15.90 -2.55
C PRO A 106 -2.05 -16.28 -3.77
N SER A 107 -3.35 -16.48 -3.55
CA SER A 107 -4.28 -16.94 -4.59
C SER A 107 -5.19 -15.82 -5.10
N GLY A 108 -5.28 -14.71 -4.36
CA GLY A 108 -6.07 -13.53 -4.73
C GLY A 108 -5.19 -12.41 -5.26
N ILE A 109 -5.11 -12.28 -6.59
CA ILE A 109 -4.60 -11.09 -7.26
C ILE A 109 -5.77 -10.09 -7.33
N GLU A 110 -5.68 -9.02 -6.56
CA GLU A 110 -6.67 -7.95 -6.53
C GLU A 110 -6.12 -6.68 -7.18
N PRO A 111 -6.95 -5.93 -7.94
CA PRO A 111 -6.55 -4.62 -8.43
C PRO A 111 -6.34 -3.66 -7.24
N PHE A 112 -5.23 -2.94 -7.25
CA PHE A 112 -4.85 -2.03 -6.17
C PHE A 112 -4.85 -0.58 -6.65
N LEU A 113 -5.75 0.24 -6.08
CA LEU A 113 -5.90 1.67 -6.40
C LEU A 113 -5.97 1.96 -7.90
N GLY A 114 -6.71 1.13 -8.64
CA GLY A 114 -6.84 1.26 -10.09
C GLY A 114 -7.82 2.35 -10.54
N ASP A 115 -8.67 2.87 -9.65
CA ASP A 115 -9.66 3.91 -9.96
C ASP A 115 -9.11 5.32 -9.69
N GLU A 116 -8.00 5.38 -8.94
CA GLU A 116 -7.46 6.58 -8.35
C GLU A 116 -6.61 7.35 -9.35
N ARG A 117 -7.20 8.41 -9.92
CA ARG A 117 -6.52 9.34 -10.83
C ARG A 117 -5.30 10.06 -10.24
N ARG A 118 -5.16 10.08 -8.90
CA ARG A 118 -4.03 10.69 -8.19
C ARG A 118 -3.61 9.80 -7.03
N ILE A 119 -2.48 9.13 -7.21
CA ILE A 119 -1.87 8.29 -6.18
C ILE A 119 -0.88 9.15 -5.39
N ASN A 120 -0.99 9.10 -4.06
CA ASN A 120 -0.04 9.73 -3.13
C ASN A 120 0.49 8.67 -2.17
N LEU A 121 1.63 8.94 -1.52
CA LEU A 121 2.19 8.06 -0.48
C LEU A 121 1.15 7.68 0.57
N SER A 122 0.46 8.66 1.14
CA SER A 122 -0.54 8.42 2.18
C SER A 122 -1.72 7.60 1.66
N LEU A 123 -2.07 7.73 0.37
CA LEU A 123 -3.16 6.96 -0.24
C LEU A 123 -2.74 5.50 -0.48
N LEU A 124 -1.49 5.27 -0.90
CA LEU A 124 -0.94 3.91 -1.02
C LEU A 124 -0.95 3.20 0.34
N VAL A 125 -0.44 3.86 1.37
CA VAL A 125 -0.41 3.33 2.73
C VAL A 125 -1.83 3.08 3.24
N PHE A 126 -2.73 4.06 3.05
CA PHE A 126 -4.13 3.93 3.43
C PHE A 126 -4.83 2.78 2.70
N GLY A 127 -4.58 2.61 1.41
CA GLY A 127 -5.15 1.53 0.60
C GLY A 127 -4.72 0.16 1.12
N VAL A 128 -3.44 -0.02 1.46
CA VAL A 128 -2.97 -1.28 2.08
C VAL A 128 -3.62 -1.49 3.44
N VAL A 129 -3.60 -0.48 4.33
CA VAL A 129 -4.24 -0.56 5.64
C VAL A 129 -5.73 -0.92 5.51
N GLN A 130 -6.45 -0.31 4.58
CA GLN A 130 -7.85 -0.60 4.31
C GLN A 130 -8.07 -2.04 3.83
N ARG A 131 -7.22 -2.55 2.93
CA ARG A 131 -7.27 -3.96 2.46
C ARG A 131 -7.03 -4.93 3.60
N LEU A 132 -6.00 -4.69 4.42
CA LEU A 132 -5.70 -5.52 5.59
C LEU A 132 -6.82 -5.45 6.64
N ASN A 133 -7.46 -4.29 6.79
CA ASN A 133 -8.63 -4.15 7.65
C ASN A 133 -9.83 -4.94 7.10
N ALA A 134 -10.07 -4.89 5.79
CA ALA A 134 -11.13 -5.65 5.12
C ALA A 134 -10.94 -7.18 5.28
N GLN A 135 -9.68 -7.64 5.30
CA GLN A 135 -9.32 -9.03 5.61
C GLN A 135 -9.45 -9.38 7.11
N LYS A 136 -9.91 -8.45 7.96
CA LYS A 136 -9.95 -8.58 9.43
C LYS A 136 -8.60 -8.92 10.04
N TRP A 137 -7.53 -8.44 9.40
CA TRP A 137 -6.17 -8.68 9.89
C TRP A 137 -5.71 -7.66 10.91
N LEU A 138 -6.26 -6.45 10.82
CA LEU A 138 -6.08 -5.40 11.79
C LEU A 138 -7.17 -5.59 12.86
N ASN A 139 -6.74 -5.95 14.07
CA ASN A 139 -7.64 -6.17 15.21
C ASN A 139 -8.11 -4.81 15.75
N ARG A 140 -8.97 -4.11 14.99
CA ARG A 140 -9.82 -3.05 15.55
C ARG A 140 -11.19 -3.67 15.80
N ASN A 141 -11.31 -4.13 17.03
CA ASN A 141 -12.57 -4.47 17.69
C ASN A 141 -13.47 -3.23 17.74
#